data_AF-A0A5P2CUF7-F1
#
_entry.id   AF-A0A5P2CUF7-F1
#
_cell.length_a   1.000
_cell.length_b   1.000
_cell.length_c   1.000
_cell.angle_alpha   90.00
_cell.angle_beta   90.00
_cell.angle_gamma   90.00
#
_symmetry.space_group_name_H-M   'P 1'
#
loop_
_entity.id
_entity.type
_entity.pdbx_description
1 polymer ?
#
loop_
_entity_poly.entity_id
_entity_poly.type
_entity_poly.pdbx_seq_one_letter_code
_entity_poly.pdbx_strand_id
1 'polypeptide(L)'
;MPRAVPMTGQRDFPYTVSESGPQVFLVTASTALHDVRWYLDLKWSSGERHGVLRVDDQGKPFRTSGHEGHPTYTWLGTDGWGTEPP
;
A
#
# COMPACT_ATOMS: atom_id res chain seq x y z
N MET A 1 -6.48 -5.25 13.90
CA MET A 1 -5.65 -4.32 13.08
C MET A 1 -4.96 -5.16 12.01
N PRO A 2 -5.08 -4.84 10.72
CA PRO A 2 -4.24 -5.45 9.71
C PRO A 2 -2.77 -5.21 10.06
N ARG A 3 -1.93 -6.23 9.91
CA ARG A 3 -0.47 -6.12 10.08
C ARG A 3 0.18 -6.25 8.71
N ALA A 4 1.13 -5.38 8.41
CA ALA A 4 1.97 -5.55 7.23
C ALA A 4 2.80 -6.83 7.39
N VAL A 5 2.84 -7.64 6.34
CA VAL A 5 3.63 -8.87 6.24
C VAL A 5 4.63 -8.66 5.11
N PRO A 6 5.92 -8.97 5.28
CA PRO A 6 6.87 -8.92 4.18
C PRO A 6 6.40 -9.80 3.02
N MET A 7 6.69 -9.36 1.79
CA MET A 7 6.47 -10.23 0.63
C MET A 7 7.36 -11.47 0.75
N THR A 8 6.86 -12.61 0.27
CA THR A 8 7.58 -13.90 0.31
C THR A 8 9.02 -13.75 -0.19
N GLY A 9 9.98 -14.22 0.61
CA GLY A 9 11.40 -14.14 0.30
C GLY A 9 12.10 -12.85 0.76
N GLN A 10 11.37 -11.87 1.28
CA GLN A 10 11.98 -10.72 1.98
C GLN A 10 12.25 -11.03 3.45
N ARG A 11 13.29 -10.38 3.99
CA ARG A 11 13.61 -10.43 5.42
C ARG A 11 12.46 -9.83 6.22
N ASP A 12 12.20 -10.37 7.41
CA ASP A 12 11.29 -9.77 8.38
C ASP A 12 11.80 -8.43 8.92
N PHE A 13 10.86 -7.60 9.39
CA PHE A 13 11.17 -6.38 10.12
C PHE A 13 11.93 -6.70 11.43
N PRO A 14 12.81 -5.79 11.92
CA PRO A 14 13.09 -4.44 11.41
C PRO A 14 14.16 -4.39 10.31
N TYR A 15 14.00 -3.43 9.40
CA TYR A 15 15.01 -3.08 8.41
C TYR A 15 15.93 -1.98 8.92
N THR A 16 17.21 -2.04 8.53
CA THR A 16 18.23 -1.04 8.89
C THR A 16 18.79 -0.46 7.60
N VAL A 17 18.91 0.86 7.54
CA VAL A 17 19.52 1.59 6.43
C VAL A 17 20.75 2.35 6.90
N SER A 18 21.73 2.53 6.01
CA SER A 18 22.84 3.46 6.20
C SER A 18 22.62 4.71 5.36
N GLU A 19 23.32 5.79 5.68
CA GLU A 19 23.24 7.07 4.93
C GLU A 19 23.53 6.89 3.44
N SER A 20 24.37 5.92 3.08
CA SER A 20 24.75 5.59 1.70
C SER A 20 23.72 4.76 0.92
N GLY A 21 22.63 4.29 1.55
CA GLY A 21 21.71 3.34 0.92
C GLY A 21 20.24 3.60 1.30
N PRO A 22 19.45 4.30 0.45
CA PRO A 22 18.02 4.43 0.70
C PRO A 22 17.34 3.06 0.61
N GLN A 23 16.43 2.76 1.55
CA GLN A 23 15.52 1.62 1.42
C GLN A 23 14.21 2.09 0.82
N VAL A 24 13.84 1.47 -0.30
CA VAL A 24 12.51 1.63 -0.90
C VAL A 24 11.62 0.50 -0.39
N PHE A 25 10.40 0.84 0.04
CA PHE A 25 9.37 -0.12 0.38
C PHE A 25 8.31 -0.13 -0.71
N LEU A 26 8.08 -1.30 -1.30
CA LEU A 26 6.90 -1.55 -2.12
C LEU A 26 5.80 -2.09 -1.21
N VAL A 27 4.72 -1.33 -1.08
CA VAL A 27 3.56 -1.72 -0.26
C VAL A 27 2.42 -2.08 -1.19
N THR A 28 1.94 -3.32 -1.08
CA THR A 28 0.77 -3.80 -1.78
C THR A 28 -0.37 -3.99 -0.78
N ALA A 29 -1.50 -3.33 -1.03
CA ALA A 29 -2.73 -3.54 -0.29
C ALA A 29 -3.78 -4.16 -1.23
N SER A 30 -4.48 -5.17 -0.76
CA SER A 30 -5.58 -5.82 -1.50
C SER A 30 -6.81 -5.98 -0.60
N THR A 31 -7.98 -5.94 -1.22
CA THR A 31 -9.29 -6.16 -0.61
C THR A 31 -10.17 -6.85 -1.64
N ALA A 32 -11.00 -7.78 -1.18
CA ALA A 32 -11.87 -8.58 -2.03
C ALA A 32 -13.18 -7.85 -2.38
N LEU A 33 -13.93 -7.47 -1.34
CA LEU A 33 -15.32 -6.99 -1.44
C LEU A 33 -15.52 -5.54 -1.01
N HIS A 34 -14.50 -4.90 -0.43
CA HIS A 34 -14.68 -3.63 0.27
C HIS A 34 -13.86 -2.51 -0.34
N ASP A 35 -14.40 -1.30 -0.25
CA ASP A 35 -13.66 -0.05 -0.41
C ASP A 35 -13.05 0.35 0.93
N VAL A 36 -11.73 0.26 1.02
CA VAL A 36 -10.99 0.41 2.26
C VAL A 36 -10.07 1.61 2.17
N ARG A 37 -10.09 2.43 3.22
CA ARG A 37 -9.18 3.54 3.44
C ARG A 37 -8.11 3.16 4.46
N TRP A 38 -6.85 3.42 4.15
CA TRP A 38 -5.73 3.00 5.00
C TRP A 38 -4.55 3.97 4.97
N TYR A 39 -3.72 3.88 5.99
CA TYR A 39 -2.43 4.57 6.11
C TYR A 39 -1.46 3.61 6.83
N LEU A 40 -0.17 3.93 6.84
CA LEU A 40 0.82 3.18 7.60
C LEU A 40 1.41 4.04 8.71
N ASP A 41 1.67 3.39 9.84
CA ASP A 41 2.53 3.92 10.89
C ASP A 41 3.88 3.23 10.86
N LEU A 42 4.90 3.96 10.42
CA LEU A 42 6.27 3.51 10.40
C LEU A 42 6.98 3.96 11.68
N LYS A 43 7.23 3.02 12.59
CA LYS A 43 8.08 3.27 13.75
C LYS A 43 9.55 3.25 13.32
N TRP A 44 10.32 4.27 13.69
CA TRP A 44 11.73 4.40 13.29
C TRP A 44 12.61 4.89 14.44
N SER A 45 13.91 4.61 14.33
CA SER A 45 14.97 5.14 15.20
C SER A 45 16.25 5.43 14.41
N SER A 46 17.01 6.44 14.81
CA SER A 46 18.27 6.88 14.21
C SER A 46 19.12 7.58 15.29
N GLY A 47 20.09 6.85 15.84
CA GLY A 47 20.80 7.29 17.06
C GLY A 47 19.79 7.54 18.19
N GLU A 48 19.88 8.71 18.82
CA GLU A 48 18.95 9.14 19.88
C GLU A 48 17.56 9.54 19.38
N ARG A 49 17.41 9.79 18.07
CA ARG A 49 16.12 10.21 17.48
C ARG A 49 15.24 8.99 17.23
N HIS A 50 13.96 9.11 17.53
CA HIS A 50 12.96 8.09 17.28
C HIS A 50 11.60 8.73 17.00
N GLY A 51 10.69 7.98 16.39
CA GLY A 51 9.36 8.48 16.12
C GLY A 51 8.47 7.52 15.38
N VAL A 52 7.28 8.01 15.03
CA VAL A 52 6.34 7.35 14.14
C VAL A 52 6.10 8.29 12.96
N LEU A 53 6.44 7.83 11.77
CA LEU A 53 6.12 8.51 10.53
C LEU A 53 4.81 7.94 10.00
N ARG A 54 3.82 8.80 9.78
CA ARG A 54 2.64 8.43 9.01
C ARG A 54 2.96 8.47 7.53
N VAL A 55 2.63 7.38 6.83
CA VAL A 55 2.66 7.31 5.37
C VAL A 55 1.22 7.23 4.87
N ASP A 56 0.83 8.24 4.11
CA ASP A 56 -0.50 8.43 3.55
C ASP A 56 -0.41 9.13 2.18
N ASP A 57 -1.55 9.36 1.53
CA ASP A 57 -1.68 10.09 0.28
C ASP A 57 -1.86 11.59 0.54
N GLN A 58 -0.74 12.29 0.79
CA GLN A 58 -0.70 13.76 0.97
C GLN A 58 -1.70 14.27 2.03
N GLY A 59 -1.75 13.61 3.19
CA GLY A 59 -2.67 13.93 4.29
C GLY A 59 -4.05 13.27 4.18
N LYS A 60 -4.27 12.43 3.17
CA LYS A 60 -5.49 11.60 3.02
C LYS A 60 -5.11 10.12 3.10
N PRO A 61 -5.98 9.26 3.65
CA PRO A 61 -5.76 7.82 3.57
C PRO A 61 -5.69 7.35 2.11
N PHE A 62 -4.81 6.39 1.82
CA PHE A 62 -4.87 5.62 0.58
C PHE A 62 -6.22 4.93 0.47
N ARG A 63 -6.66 4.69 -0.77
CA ARG A 63 -7.89 3.97 -1.07
C ARG A 63 -7.59 2.72 -1.89
N THR A 64 -8.10 1.58 -1.46
CA THR A 64 -8.05 0.34 -2.21
C THR A 64 -9.47 -0.23 -2.23
N SER A 65 -10.01 -0.48 -3.41
CA SER A 65 -11.34 -1.07 -3.59
C SER A 65 -11.23 -2.47 -4.14
N GLY A 66 -12.02 -3.37 -3.56
CA GLY A 66 -12.22 -4.69 -4.11
C GLY A 66 -13.12 -4.64 -5.35
N HIS A 67 -12.95 -5.63 -6.21
CA HIS A 67 -13.74 -5.78 -7.44
C HIS A 67 -14.59 -7.06 -7.42
N GLU A 68 -14.37 -7.96 -6.47
CA GLU A 68 -15.09 -9.23 -6.42
C GLU A 68 -16.61 -8.99 -6.31
N GLY A 69 -17.37 -9.53 -7.27
CA GLY A 69 -18.82 -9.37 -7.34
C GLY A 69 -19.32 -8.03 -7.92
N HIS A 70 -18.42 -7.16 -8.38
CA HIS A 70 -18.75 -5.89 -9.04
C HIS A 70 -18.22 -5.87 -10.49
N PRO A 71 -18.81 -5.15 -11.44
CA PRO A 71 -18.20 -4.94 -12.76
C PRO A 71 -17.01 -3.97 -12.64
N THR A 72 -15.84 -4.33 -13.21
CA THR A 72 -14.72 -3.39 -13.39
C THR A 72 -14.97 -2.65 -14.69
N TYR A 73 -15.00 -1.32 -14.63
CA TYR A 73 -15.07 -0.49 -15.82
C TYR A 73 -13.68 -0.03 -16.21
N THR A 74 -13.29 -0.32 -17.46
CA THR A 74 -12.02 0.13 -18.03
C THR A 74 -12.27 0.99 -19.26
N TRP A 75 -11.34 1.89 -19.54
CA TRP A 75 -11.41 2.74 -20.73
C TRP A 75 -10.81 1.98 -21.93
N LEU A 76 -11.64 1.65 -22.92
CA LEU A 76 -11.27 0.87 -24.11
C LEU A 76 -10.81 1.75 -25.29
N GLY A 77 -10.53 3.03 -25.06
CA GLY A 77 -10.14 3.94 -26.14
C GLY A 77 -11.34 4.49 -26.90
N THR A 78 -11.39 4.29 -28.23
CA THR A 78 -12.44 4.86 -29.10
C THR A 78 -13.82 4.31 -28.82
N ASP A 79 -13.90 3.11 -28.24
CA ASP A 79 -15.15 2.40 -27.97
C ASP A 79 -15.78 2.82 -26.62
N GLY A 80 -15.11 3.72 -25.89
CA GLY A 80 -15.60 4.28 -24.63
C GLY A 80 -15.29 3.39 -23.42
N TRP A 81 -16.14 3.48 -22.41
CA TRP A 81 -16.04 2.63 -21.22
C TRP A 81 -16.61 1.23 -21.52
N GLY A 82 -15.86 0.18 -21.17
CA GLY A 82 -16.33 -1.21 -21.22
C GLY A 82 -16.19 -1.89 -19.86
N THR A 83 -16.90 -3.00 -19.67
CA THR A 83 -16.77 -3.84 -18.47
C THR A 83 -15.83 -5.01 -18.72
N GLU A 84 -14.87 -5.22 -17.83
CA GLU A 84 -14.12 -6.47 -17.78
C GLU A 84 -15.00 -7.58 -17.19
N PRO A 85 -15.06 -8.79 -17.81
CA PRO A 85 -15.70 -9.94 -17.18
C PRO A 85 -15.05 -10.22 -15.81
N PRO A 86 -15.80 -10.71 -14.81
CA PRO A 86 -15.23 -11.12 -13.53
C PRO A 86 -14.26 -12.30 -13.68
#